data_AF-A0A962R2L4-F1
#
_entry.id   AF-A0A962R2L4-F1
#
_cell.length_a   1.000
_cell.length_b   1.000
_cell.length_c   1.000
_cell.angle_alpha   90.00
_cell.angle_beta   90.00
_cell.angle_gamma   90.00
#
_symmetry.space_group_name_H-M   'P 1'
#
loop_
_entity.id
_entity.type
_entity.pdbx_description
1 polymer ?
#
loop_
_entity_poly.entity_id
_entity_poly.type
_entity_poly.pdbx_seq_one_letter_code
_entity_poly.pdbx_strand_id
1 'polypeptide(L)' 'MQTIQTPFQILGEQGIRELTSAFYDIMDSLPEAAGVRAMHAADLAPMKEKLAEYLIGWMGG' A
#
# COMPACT_ATOMS: atom_id res chain seq x y z
N MET A 1 3.68 -22.57 -22.56
CA MET A 1 2.96 -21.29 -22.46
C MET A 1 3.30 -20.70 -21.10
N GLN A 2 3.71 -19.43 -21.01
CA GLN A 2 3.90 -18.78 -19.71
C GLN A 2 2.52 -18.46 -19.13
N THR A 3 2.30 -18.86 -17.88
CA THR A 3 1.09 -18.49 -17.13
C THR A 3 1.23 -17.04 -16.69
N ILE A 4 0.34 -16.15 -17.15
CA ILE A 4 0.29 -14.78 -16.64
C ILE A 4 -0.35 -14.83 -15.26
N GLN A 5 0.37 -14.31 -14.25
CA GLN A 5 -0.14 -14.17 -12.89
C GLN A 5 -0.56 -12.73 -12.64
N THR A 6 -1.67 -12.54 -11.92
CA THR A 6 -2.05 -11.21 -11.42
C THR A 6 -1.06 -10.77 -10.33
N PRO A 7 -0.92 -9.46 -10.07
CA PRO A 7 -0.08 -9.01 -8.95
C PRO A 7 -0.55 -9.60 -7.61
N PHE A 8 -1.86 -9.78 -7.41
CA PHE A 8 -2.39 -10.46 -6.22
C PHE A 8 -1.92 -11.92 -6.11
N GLN A 9 -1.85 -12.67 -7.22
CA GLN A 9 -1.32 -14.03 -7.23
C GLN A 9 0.18 -14.11 -6.91
N ILE A 10 0.92 -13.02 -7.13
CA ILE A 10 2.35 -12.93 -6.85
C ILE A 10 2.60 -12.53 -5.39
N LEU A 11 1.87 -11.52 -4.90
CA LEU A 11 2.10 -10.91 -3.59
C LEU A 11 1.23 -11.48 -2.46
N GLY A 12 0.03 -11.94 -2.80
CA GLY A 12 -1.03 -12.26 -1.84
C GLY A 12 -1.50 -11.04 -1.05
N GLU A 13 -2.54 -11.24 -0.22
CA GLU A 13 -3.06 -10.18 0.66
C GLU A 13 -1.97 -9.64 1.61
N GLN A 14 -1.20 -10.53 2.24
CA GLN A 14 -0.17 -10.14 3.20
C GLN A 14 0.92 -9.28 2.55
N GLY A 15 1.40 -9.64 1.35
CA GLY A 15 2.41 -8.85 0.65
C GLY A 15 1.88 -7.47 0.24
N ILE A 16 0.59 -7.36 -0.08
CA ILE A 16 -0.04 -6.06 -0.38
C ILE A 16 -0.14 -5.20 0.89
N ARG A 17 -0.49 -5.79 2.04
CA ARG A 17 -0.51 -5.07 3.33
C ARG A 17 0.87 -4.59 3.75
N GLU A 18 1.91 -5.39 3.52
CA GLU A 18 3.30 -4.99 3.76
C GLU A 18 3.73 -3.84 2.83
N LEU A 19 3.35 -3.91 1.54
CA LEU A 19 3.59 -2.85 0.56
C LEU A 19 2.95 -1.53 0.99
N THR A 20 1.68 -1.54 1.41
CA THR A 20 1.01 -0.30 1.82
C THR A 20 1.51 0.22 3.15
N SER A 21 1.89 -0.65 4.10
CA SER A 21 2.56 -0.19 5.32
C SER A 21 3.86 0.51 4.97
N ALA A 22 4.74 -0.13 4.18
CA ALA A 22 6.02 0.44 3.79
C ALA A 22 5.85 1.78 3.06
N PHE A 23 4.84 1.92 2.19
CA PHE A 23 4.52 3.18 1.52
C PHE A 23 4.24 4.32 2.50
N TYR A 24 3.38 4.08 3.50
CA TYR A 24 3.06 5.10 4.51
C TYR A 24 4.18 5.31 5.54
N ASP A 25 4.97 4.29 5.85
CA ASP A 25 6.16 4.41 6.72
C ASP A 25 7.23 5.31 6.06
N ILE A 26 7.41 5.16 4.74
CA ILE A 26 8.28 6.03 3.94
C ILE A 26 7.70 7.46 3.88
N MET A 27 6.39 7.60 3.67
CA MET A 27 5.73 8.92 3.66
C MET A 27 5.89 9.67 4.99
N ASP A 28 5.84 8.96 6.12
CA ASP A 28 5.94 9.54 7.47
C ASP A 28 7.39 9.91 7.85
N SER A 29 8.39 9.28 7.22
CA SER A 29 9.80 9.42 7.59
C SER A 29 10.63 10.32 6.66
N LEU A 30 10.30 10.38 5.36
CA LEU A 30 11.12 11.12 4.39
C LEU A 30 10.78 12.62 4.37
N PRO A 31 11.77 13.52 4.54
CA PRO A 31 11.57 14.97 4.44
C PRO A 31 10.97 15.40 3.10
N GLU A 32 11.33 14.71 2.02
CA GLU A 32 10.83 14.97 0.67
C GLU A 32 9.33 14.69 0.53
N ALA A 33 8.78 13.82 1.39
CA ALA A 33 7.36 13.48 1.43
C ALA A 33 6.55 14.42 2.35
N ALA A 34 7.16 15.40 3.03
CA ALA A 34 6.49 16.27 3.99
C ALA A 34 5.24 16.98 3.42
N GLY A 35 5.29 17.37 2.14
CA GLY A 35 4.15 18.01 1.46
C GLY A 35 2.91 17.10 1.41
N VAL A 36 3.07 15.84 0.97
CA VAL A 36 1.96 14.88 0.91
C VAL A 36 1.58 14.38 2.30
N ARG A 37 2.55 14.25 3.22
CA ARG A 37 2.31 13.84 4.59
C ARG A 37 1.41 14.81 5.36
N ALA A 38 1.58 16.11 5.11
CA ALA A 38 0.77 17.18 5.71
C ALA A 38 -0.71 17.12 5.31
N MET A 39 -1.06 16.41 4.23
CA MET A 39 -2.45 16.20 3.80
C MET A 39 -3.15 15.08 4.55
N HIS A 40 -2.41 14.26 5.33
CA HIS A 40 -2.93 13.08 6.02
C HIS A 40 -3.09 13.34 7.53
N ALA A 41 -4.00 12.61 8.17
CA ALA A 41 -4.15 12.62 9.61
C ALA A 41 -2.86 12.17 10.33
N ALA A 42 -2.74 12.49 11.62
CA ALA A 42 -1.58 12.05 12.42
C ALA A 42 -1.48 10.52 12.46
N ASP A 43 -2.61 9.84 12.71
CA ASP A 43 -2.72 8.38 12.63
C ASP A 43 -2.93 7.94 11.17
N LEU A 44 -1.96 7.19 10.65
CA LEU A 44 -1.97 6.65 9.29
C LEU A 44 -2.55 5.23 9.21
N ALA A 45 -2.83 4.56 10.34
CA ALA A 45 -3.32 3.18 10.34
C ALA A 45 -4.59 3.00 9.49
N PRO A 46 -5.60 3.89 9.55
CA PRO A 46 -6.78 3.77 8.70
C PRO A 46 -6.45 3.90 7.20
N MET A 47 -5.47 4.72 6.84
CA MET A 47 -5.10 4.92 5.42
C MET A 47 -4.28 3.75 4.87
N LYS A 48 -3.41 3.15 5.68
CA LYS A 48 -2.70 1.90 5.35
C LYS A 48 -3.69 0.78 4.99
N GLU A 49 -4.71 0.61 5.83
CA GLU A 49 -5.76 -0.40 5.62
C GLU A 49 -6.62 -0.09 4.40
N LYS A 50 -7.08 1.16 4.23
CA LYS A 50 -7.91 1.54 3.07
C LYS A 50 -7.18 1.37 1.75
N LEU A 51 -5.90 1.72 1.70
CA LEU A 51 -5.08 1.50 0.51
C LEU A 51 -4.85 0.00 0.26
N ALA A 52 -4.66 -0.80 1.30
CA ALA A 52 -4.51 -2.25 1.16
C ALA A 52 -5.79 -2.87 0.58
N GLU A 53 -6.96 -2.56 1.16
CA GLU A 53 -8.27 -3.02 0.66
C GLU A 53 -8.47 -2.65 -0.82
N TYR A 54 -8.16 -1.41 -1.19
CA TYR A 54 -8.23 -0.96 -2.58
C TYR A 54 -7.30 -1.75 -3.50
N LEU A 55 -6.03 -1.92 -3.11
CA LEU A 55 -5.04 -2.60 -3.94
C LEU A 55 -5.28 -4.11 -4.02
N ILE A 56 -5.82 -4.75 -2.99
CA ILE A 56 -6.22 -6.16 -3.05
C ILE A 56 -7.19 -6.38 -4.22
N GLY A 57 -8.28 -5.61 -4.28
CA GLY A 57 -9.24 -5.70 -5.38
C GLY A 57 -8.66 -5.28 -6.73
N TRP A 58 -7.90 -4.18 -6.76
CA TRP A 58 -7.32 -3.67 -8.00
C TRP A 58 -6.27 -4.62 -8.62
N MET A 59 -5.53 -5.35 -7.78
CA MET A 59 -4.51 -6.32 -8.18
C MET A 59 -5.08 -7.71 -8.52
N GLY A 60 -6.40 -7.87 -8.48
CA GLY A 60 -7.12 -9.09 -8.88
C GLY A 60 -7.35 -10.10 -7.75
N GLY A 61 -7.49 -9.63 -6.51
CA GLY A 61 -7.98 -10.40 -5.36
C GLY A 61 -9.46 -10.20 -5.08
#